data_AF-A0A2E6UQA5-F1
#
_entry.id   AF-A0A2E6UQA5-F1
#
_cell.length_a   1.000
_cell.length_b   1.000
_cell.length_c   1.000
_cell.angle_alpha   90.00
_cell.angle_beta   90.00
_cell.angle_gamma   90.00
#
_symmetry.space_group_name_H-M   'P 1'
#
loop_
_entity.id
_entity.type
_entity.pdbx_description
1 polymer ?
#
loop_
_entity_poly.entity_id
_entity_poly.type
_entity_poly.pdbx_seq_one_letter_code
_entity_poly.pdbx_strand_id
1 'polypeptide(L)'
;MNIKELNTKLEAINNKYEKELRLKIRKLYTKSYTDRLESHSPMLHTNETLWSDLITRKEHKFIREIKLTLNKSDTSLSREDACSIREKINNIFDEQKYLSGLIEFYKEIDTTSTSNKIDPFNPADQKNISRALRRAQEHVLTTIELYNQNEPNDLSMIELWNKYSTINPLMAVGTILLLYCTTLLIAWIIKSDVFQQYIQEIGWSVGAG
;
A
#
# COMPACT_ATOMS: atom_id res chain seq x y z
N MET A 1 -17.98 -7.71 -11.43
CA MET A 1 -17.79 -6.29 -11.11
C MET A 1 -16.38 -5.94 -11.55
N ASN A 2 -16.19 -4.96 -12.44
CA ASN A 2 -14.89 -4.66 -13.07
C ASN A 2 -14.02 -3.82 -12.10
N ILE A 3 -12.70 -3.95 -12.15
CA ILE A 3 -11.76 -3.21 -11.28
C ILE A 3 -11.83 -1.70 -11.50
N LYS A 4 -12.21 -1.25 -12.70
CA LYS A 4 -12.59 0.16 -12.92
C LYS A 4 -13.73 0.61 -12.01
N GLU A 5 -14.75 -0.25 -11.82
CA GLU A 5 -15.89 0.04 -10.94
C GLU A 5 -15.47 0.07 -9.46
N LEU A 6 -14.55 -0.80 -9.04
CA LEU A 6 -13.96 -0.75 -7.70
C LEU A 6 -13.23 0.56 -7.47
N ASN A 7 -12.36 0.97 -8.41
CA ASN A 7 -11.62 2.22 -8.32
C ASN A 7 -12.56 3.43 -8.23
N THR A 8 -13.63 3.47 -9.04
CA THR A 8 -14.65 4.52 -8.95
C THR A 8 -15.37 4.51 -7.60
N LYS A 9 -15.68 3.34 -7.04
CA LYS A 9 -16.32 3.23 -5.72
C LYS A 9 -15.41 3.69 -4.59
N LEU A 10 -14.12 3.34 -4.61
CA LEU A 10 -13.15 3.80 -3.61
C LEU A 10 -13.01 5.33 -3.64
N GLU A 11 -12.97 5.93 -4.82
CA GLU A 11 -12.93 7.38 -4.99
C GLU A 11 -14.23 8.07 -4.52
N ALA A 12 -15.38 7.50 -4.84
CA ALA A 12 -16.66 8.00 -4.35
C ALA A 12 -16.76 7.92 -2.81
N ILE A 13 -16.23 6.85 -2.20
CA ILE A 13 -16.12 6.76 -0.74
C ILE A 13 -15.21 7.85 -0.20
N ASN A 14 -14.02 8.04 -0.78
CA ASN A 14 -13.10 9.09 -0.35
C ASN A 14 -13.80 10.46 -0.31
N ASN A 15 -14.39 10.85 -1.44
CA ASN A 15 -15.02 12.15 -1.60
C ASN A 15 -16.21 12.34 -0.64
N LYS A 16 -16.99 11.28 -0.40
CA LYS A 16 -18.11 11.31 0.54
C LYS A 16 -17.63 11.60 1.97
N TYR A 17 -16.62 10.87 2.43
CA TYR A 17 -16.13 10.99 3.81
C TYR A 17 -15.40 12.32 4.03
N GLU A 18 -14.58 12.77 3.08
CA GLU A 18 -13.93 14.09 3.16
C GLU A 18 -14.97 15.21 3.22
N LYS A 19 -15.99 15.17 2.36
CA LYS A 19 -17.07 16.18 2.36
C LYS A 19 -17.86 16.19 3.66
N GLU A 20 -18.22 15.01 4.17
CA GLU A 20 -18.94 14.89 5.44
C GLU A 20 -18.13 15.48 6.61
N LEU A 21 -16.83 15.20 6.64
CA LEU A 21 -15.95 15.72 7.69
C LEU A 21 -15.79 17.23 7.62
N ARG A 22 -15.48 17.77 6.43
CA ARG A 22 -15.36 19.21 6.23
C ARG A 22 -16.64 19.93 6.66
N LEU A 23 -17.81 19.35 6.36
CA LEU A 23 -19.09 19.91 6.78
C LEU A 23 -19.31 19.84 8.30
N LYS A 24 -18.94 18.74 8.96
CA LYS A 24 -18.99 18.61 10.43
C LYS A 24 -18.07 19.63 11.12
N ILE A 25 -16.83 19.76 10.65
CA ILE A 25 -15.88 20.73 11.21
C ILE A 25 -16.41 22.15 11.00
N ARG A 26 -16.85 22.52 9.78
CA ARG A 26 -17.42 23.84 9.52
C ARG A 26 -18.60 24.16 10.45
N LYS A 27 -19.48 23.19 10.72
CA LYS A 27 -20.60 23.33 11.68
C LYS A 27 -20.13 23.56 13.12
N LEU A 28 -19.07 22.87 13.56
CA LEU A 28 -18.52 23.07 14.90
C LEU A 28 -18.00 24.50 15.06
N TYR A 29 -17.30 25.02 14.06
CA TYR A 29 -16.79 26.40 14.08
C TYR A 29 -17.88 27.47 13.98
N THR A 30 -18.93 27.23 13.18
CA THR A 30 -20.08 28.15 13.11
C THR A 30 -20.95 28.14 14.36
N LYS A 31 -21.17 26.96 14.99
CA LYS A 31 -21.98 26.85 16.22
C LYS A 31 -21.25 27.41 17.44
N SER A 32 -19.93 27.27 17.52
CA SER A 32 -19.14 27.89 18.59
C SER A 32 -19.13 29.42 18.54
N TYR A 33 -19.45 30.03 17.39
CA TYR A 33 -19.53 31.48 17.24
C TYR A 33 -20.80 32.05 17.87
N THR A 34 -21.91 31.30 17.86
CA THR A 34 -23.18 31.74 18.49
C THR A 34 -23.19 31.59 20.02
N ASP A 35 -22.35 30.70 20.57
CA ASP A 35 -22.34 30.37 22.01
C ASP A 35 -21.13 30.96 22.80
N ARG A 36 -20.16 31.62 22.17
CA ARG A 36 -18.97 32.15 22.87
C ARG A 36 -19.18 33.55 23.42
N LEU A 37 -19.73 33.60 24.63
CA LEU A 37 -19.28 34.55 25.64
C LEU A 37 -18.23 33.91 26.58
N GLU A 38 -18.25 32.60 26.85
CA GLU A 38 -17.29 32.00 27.79
C GLU A 38 -16.98 30.53 27.47
N SER A 39 -15.84 30.26 26.83
CA SER A 39 -14.96 29.10 27.13
C SER A 39 -13.89 28.92 26.06
N HIS A 40 -12.64 29.03 26.49
CA HIS A 40 -11.46 28.68 25.71
C HIS A 40 -11.21 27.16 25.79
N SER A 41 -10.70 26.59 24.70
CA SER A 41 -9.87 25.37 24.68
C SER A 41 -10.44 23.92 24.72
N PRO A 42 -11.70 23.60 24.34
CA PRO A 42 -12.09 22.19 24.02
C PRO A 42 -11.90 21.79 22.55
N MET A 43 -11.58 22.76 21.68
CA MET A 43 -11.83 22.67 20.24
C MET A 43 -10.75 21.88 19.46
N LEU A 44 -9.48 21.91 19.91
CA LEU A 44 -8.38 21.25 19.21
C LEU A 44 -8.44 19.72 19.31
N HIS A 45 -8.57 19.17 20.53
CA HIS A 45 -8.66 17.73 20.74
C HIS A 45 -9.90 17.09 20.09
N THR A 46 -10.99 17.86 19.98
CA THR A 46 -12.20 17.42 19.28
C THR A 46 -11.95 17.22 17.79
N ASN A 47 -11.12 18.06 17.18
CA ASN A 47 -10.80 17.98 15.76
C ASN A 47 -9.91 16.78 15.43
N GLU A 48 -8.84 16.54 16.20
CA GLU A 48 -7.97 15.37 16.02
C GLU A 48 -8.78 14.06 16.05
N THR A 49 -9.63 13.91 17.08
CA THR A 49 -10.49 12.74 17.26
C THR A 49 -11.43 12.55 16.06
N LEU A 50 -11.99 13.64 15.52
CA LEU A 50 -12.85 13.60 14.34
C LEU A 50 -12.11 13.13 13.09
N TRP A 51 -10.88 13.59 12.87
CA TRP A 51 -10.06 13.14 11.75
C TRP A 51 -9.66 11.67 11.90
N SER A 52 -9.20 11.25 13.08
CA SER A 52 -8.84 9.85 13.33
C SER A 52 -10.04 8.91 13.16
N ASP A 53 -11.22 9.25 13.71
CA ASP A 53 -12.45 8.47 13.54
C ASP A 53 -12.87 8.40 12.06
N LEU A 54 -12.72 9.49 11.30
CA LEU A 54 -12.98 9.47 9.86
C LEU A 54 -12.05 8.51 9.13
N ILE A 55 -10.75 8.57 9.41
CA ILE A 55 -9.75 7.70 8.78
C ILE A 55 -10.08 6.23 9.05
N THR A 56 -10.40 5.88 10.30
CA THR A 56 -10.80 4.51 10.66
C THR A 56 -12.10 4.08 9.98
N ARG A 57 -13.12 4.95 9.89
CA ARG A 57 -14.36 4.61 9.17
C ARG A 57 -14.14 4.45 7.67
N LYS A 58 -13.28 5.30 7.07
CA LYS A 58 -12.88 5.21 5.66
C LYS A 58 -12.14 3.90 5.40
N GLU A 59 -11.17 3.55 6.24
CA GLU A 59 -10.44 2.28 6.23
C GLU A 59 -11.40 1.08 6.22
N HIS A 60 -12.29 0.98 7.21
CA HIS A 60 -13.24 -0.12 7.31
C HIS A 60 -14.13 -0.25 6.06
N LYS A 61 -14.54 0.88 5.49
CA LYS A 61 -15.39 0.86 4.30
C LYS A 61 -14.63 0.48 3.04
N PHE A 62 -13.39 0.92 2.90
CA PHE A 62 -12.48 0.48 1.83
C PHE A 62 -12.30 -1.03 1.89
N ILE A 63 -11.93 -1.57 3.05
CA ILE A 63 -11.77 -3.02 3.27
C ILE A 63 -13.06 -3.76 2.92
N ARG A 64 -14.22 -3.26 3.37
CA ARG A 64 -15.51 -3.89 3.08
C ARG A 64 -15.80 -3.95 1.58
N GLU A 65 -15.62 -2.85 0.85
CA GLU A 65 -15.88 -2.83 -0.60
C GLU A 65 -14.90 -3.70 -1.38
N ILE A 66 -13.62 -3.70 -0.99
CA ILE A 66 -12.60 -4.60 -1.58
C ILE A 66 -13.03 -6.04 -1.39
N LYS A 67 -13.34 -6.46 -0.16
CA LYS A 67 -13.81 -7.84 0.13
C LYS A 67 -15.09 -8.18 -0.63
N LEU A 68 -16.07 -7.28 -0.67
CA LEU A 68 -17.33 -7.50 -1.38
C LEU A 68 -17.14 -7.65 -2.89
N THR A 69 -16.18 -6.94 -3.46
CA THR A 69 -15.92 -6.95 -4.90
C THR A 69 -15.12 -8.19 -5.29
N LEU A 70 -14.05 -8.48 -4.55
CA LEU A 70 -13.10 -9.55 -4.86
C LEU A 70 -13.61 -10.93 -4.43
N ASN A 71 -14.38 -11.05 -3.35
CA ASN A 71 -15.03 -12.32 -2.99
C ASN A 71 -16.14 -12.72 -3.96
N LYS A 72 -16.74 -11.77 -4.69
CA LYS A 72 -17.84 -12.08 -5.63
C LYS A 72 -17.34 -12.62 -6.96
N SER A 73 -16.07 -12.43 -7.28
CA SER A 73 -15.58 -12.67 -8.62
C SER A 73 -14.83 -14.00 -8.77
N ASP A 74 -14.56 -14.74 -7.67
CA ASP A 74 -13.73 -15.98 -7.63
C ASP A 74 -12.43 -15.88 -8.44
N THR A 75 -11.99 -14.65 -8.73
CA THR A 75 -10.90 -14.33 -9.64
C THR A 75 -9.76 -13.82 -8.80
N SER A 76 -8.62 -14.49 -8.92
CA SER A 76 -7.33 -13.92 -8.54
C SER A 76 -7.20 -12.56 -9.22
N LEU A 77 -6.75 -11.57 -8.45
CA LEU A 77 -6.48 -10.23 -8.97
C LEU A 77 -5.32 -10.34 -9.97
N SER A 78 -5.47 -9.82 -11.19
CA SER A 78 -4.31 -9.73 -12.09
C SER A 78 -3.27 -8.78 -11.50
N ARG A 79 -2.00 -8.99 -11.82
CA ARG A 79 -0.91 -8.12 -11.38
C ARG A 79 -1.12 -6.66 -11.78
N GLU A 80 -1.57 -6.39 -13.00
CA GLU A 80 -1.82 -5.04 -13.50
C GLU A 80 -2.93 -4.36 -12.70
N ASP A 81 -4.00 -5.10 -12.41
CA ASP A 81 -5.12 -4.58 -11.65
C ASP A 81 -4.78 -4.36 -10.17
N ALA A 82 -3.98 -5.27 -9.58
CA ALA A 82 -3.42 -5.12 -8.24
C ALA A 82 -2.58 -3.85 -8.13
N CYS A 83 -1.70 -3.62 -9.11
CA CYS A 83 -0.89 -2.41 -9.20
C CYS A 83 -1.77 -1.15 -9.32
N SER A 84 -2.80 -1.17 -10.17
CA SER A 84 -3.71 -0.02 -10.34
C SER A 84 -4.45 0.33 -9.04
N ILE A 85 -4.99 -0.67 -8.33
CA ILE A 85 -5.70 -0.44 -7.07
C ILE A 85 -4.72 0.05 -6.00
N ARG A 86 -3.51 -0.53 -5.93
CA ARG A 86 -2.45 -0.11 -5.00
C ARG A 86 -2.05 1.34 -5.23
N GLU A 87 -1.82 1.75 -6.48
CA GLU A 87 -1.50 3.15 -6.82
C GLU A 87 -2.62 4.10 -6.40
N LYS A 88 -3.88 3.72 -6.64
CA LYS A 88 -5.04 4.52 -6.23
C LYS A 88 -5.10 4.69 -4.71
N ILE A 89 -4.86 3.63 -3.94
CA ILE A 89 -4.83 3.68 -2.47
C ILE A 89 -3.70 4.56 -1.97
N ASN A 90 -2.50 4.41 -2.54
CA ASN A 90 -1.36 5.23 -2.20
C ASN A 90 -1.65 6.72 -2.43
N ASN A 91 -2.31 7.07 -3.53
CA ASN A 91 -2.72 8.46 -3.81
C ASN A 91 -3.83 8.95 -2.85
N ILE A 92 -4.79 8.10 -2.47
CA ILE A 92 -5.91 8.46 -1.59
C ILE A 92 -5.48 8.62 -0.12
N PHE A 93 -4.48 7.85 0.32
CA PHE A 93 -3.93 7.91 1.68
C PHE A 93 -2.57 8.60 1.71
N ASP A 94 -2.20 9.33 0.65
CA ASP A 94 -0.95 10.07 0.60
C ASP A 94 -0.89 11.08 1.76
N GLU A 95 0.06 10.87 2.65
CA GLU A 95 0.19 11.63 3.88
C GLU A 95 0.40 13.11 3.59
N GLN A 96 1.27 13.44 2.64
CA GLN A 96 1.64 14.83 2.34
C GLN A 96 0.45 15.60 1.77
N LYS A 97 -0.27 15.01 0.82
CA LYS A 97 -1.46 15.57 0.19
C LYS A 97 -2.60 15.70 1.19
N TYR A 98 -2.80 14.71 2.05
CA TYR A 98 -3.86 14.73 3.06
C TYR A 98 -3.60 15.83 4.11
N LEU A 99 -2.38 15.91 4.63
CA LEU A 99 -2.01 16.92 5.62
C LEU A 99 -2.01 18.33 5.02
N SER A 100 -1.52 18.50 3.80
CA SER A 100 -1.55 19.79 3.10
C SER A 100 -3.00 20.27 2.89
N GLY A 101 -3.88 19.39 2.40
CA GLY A 101 -5.29 19.73 2.21
C GLY A 101 -6.03 20.03 3.52
N LEU A 102 -5.61 19.40 4.62
CA LEU A 102 -6.13 19.68 5.95
C LEU A 102 -5.70 21.07 6.44
N ILE A 103 -4.42 21.43 6.26
CA ILE A 103 -3.90 22.76 6.60
C ILE A 103 -4.61 23.84 5.79
N GLU A 104 -4.79 23.64 4.48
CA GLU A 104 -5.53 24.57 3.61
C GLU A 104 -6.98 24.75 4.06
N PHE A 105 -7.66 23.65 4.42
CA PHE A 105 -9.03 23.69 4.90
C PHE A 105 -9.17 24.50 6.20
N TYR A 106 -8.24 24.35 7.15
CA TYR A 106 -8.27 25.16 8.38
C TYR A 106 -7.96 26.64 8.09
N LYS A 107 -7.07 26.95 7.15
CA LYS A 107 -6.85 28.34 6.68
C LYS A 107 -8.11 28.94 6.05
N GLU A 108 -8.87 28.16 5.29
CA GLU A 108 -10.16 28.59 4.71
C GLU A 108 -11.18 28.91 5.81
N ILE A 109 -11.25 28.10 6.87
CA ILE A 109 -12.13 28.38 8.01
C ILE A 109 -11.67 29.64 8.77
N ASP A 110 -10.37 29.80 8.98
CA ASP A 110 -9.81 30.94 9.73
C ASP A 110 -10.09 32.28 9.02
N THR A 111 -9.93 32.33 7.69
CA THR A 111 -10.23 33.55 6.89
C THR A 111 -11.70 33.92 6.85
N THR A 112 -12.61 32.97 7.11
CA THR A 112 -14.06 33.21 7.18
C THR A 112 -14.56 33.50 8.61
N SER A 113 -13.74 33.29 9.64
CA SER A 113 -14.05 33.58 11.04
C SER A 113 -13.40 34.89 11.51
N THR A 114 -14.20 35.93 11.74
CA THR A 114 -13.71 37.30 11.99
C THR A 114 -13.12 37.57 13.38
N SER A 115 -13.01 36.62 14.31
CA SER A 115 -12.62 37.00 15.69
C SER A 115 -11.89 35.99 16.57
N ASN A 116 -11.36 34.88 16.05
CA ASN A 116 -10.42 34.05 16.83
C ASN A 116 -9.52 33.29 15.89
N LYS A 117 -8.23 33.66 15.89
CA LYS A 117 -7.16 32.99 15.16
C LYS A 117 -7.21 31.51 15.52
N ILE A 118 -7.59 30.65 14.57
CA ILE A 118 -7.56 29.20 14.78
C ILE A 118 -6.09 28.84 15.03
N ASP A 119 -5.79 28.31 16.21
CA ASP A 119 -4.43 27.93 16.55
C ASP A 119 -3.88 26.97 15.49
N PRO A 120 -2.65 27.20 15.00
CA PRO A 120 -2.06 26.39 13.96
C PRO A 120 -2.03 24.93 14.41
N PHE A 121 -2.50 24.07 13.51
CA PHE A 121 -2.56 22.63 13.67
C PHE A 121 -1.32 22.09 14.40
N ASN A 122 -1.51 21.56 15.62
CA ASN A 122 -0.42 21.20 16.51
C ASN A 122 0.42 20.08 15.86
N PRO A 123 1.76 20.14 15.89
CA PRO A 123 2.63 19.05 15.44
C PRO A 123 2.28 17.67 16.02
N ALA A 124 1.75 17.62 17.25
CA ALA A 124 1.28 16.37 17.86
C ALA A 124 0.06 15.77 17.12
N ASP A 125 -0.92 16.61 16.78
CA ASP A 125 -2.13 16.21 16.05
C ASP A 125 -1.77 15.75 14.63
N GLN A 126 -0.83 16.45 13.98
CA GLN A 126 -0.29 16.07 12.68
C GLN A 126 0.34 14.68 12.71
N LYS A 127 1.14 14.40 13.74
CA LYS A 127 1.77 13.09 13.92
C LYS A 127 0.74 11.99 14.15
N ASN A 128 -0.35 12.27 14.87
CA ASN A 128 -1.39 11.30 15.15
C ASN A 128 -2.25 11.01 13.91
N ILE A 129 -2.62 12.03 13.14
CA ILE A 129 -3.28 11.86 11.85
C ILE A 129 -2.40 11.09 10.87
N SER A 130 -1.12 11.45 10.76
CA SER A 130 -0.12 10.74 9.93
C SER A 130 -0.06 9.26 10.30
N ARG A 131 0.06 8.94 11.59
CA ARG A 131 0.07 7.55 12.07
C ARG A 131 -1.22 6.80 11.72
N ALA A 132 -2.37 7.45 11.87
CA ALA A 132 -3.66 6.86 11.52
C ALA A 132 -3.78 6.60 10.01
N LEU A 133 -3.34 7.55 9.17
CA LEU A 133 -3.32 7.39 7.71
C LEU A 133 -2.43 6.23 7.28
N ARG A 134 -1.20 6.17 7.79
CA ARG A 134 -0.25 5.11 7.45
C ARG A 134 -0.79 3.74 7.86
N ARG A 135 -1.34 3.63 9.07
CA ARG A 135 -1.99 2.40 9.54
C ARG A 135 -3.15 1.98 8.63
N ALA A 136 -4.03 2.92 8.29
CA ALA A 136 -5.16 2.65 7.42
C ALA A 136 -4.71 2.20 6.03
N GLN A 137 -3.68 2.86 5.47
CA GLN A 137 -3.08 2.50 4.19
C GLN A 137 -2.52 1.07 4.23
N GLU A 138 -1.68 0.76 5.22
CA GLU A 138 -1.10 -0.58 5.41
C GLU A 138 -2.18 -1.66 5.53
N HIS A 139 -3.23 -1.40 6.32
CA HIS A 139 -4.36 -2.33 6.48
C HIS A 139 -5.15 -2.56 5.18
N VAL A 140 -5.41 -1.51 4.40
CA VAL A 140 -6.11 -1.64 3.13
C VAL A 140 -5.23 -2.36 2.09
N LEU A 141 -3.94 -2.05 2.04
CA LEU A 141 -2.99 -2.69 1.12
C LEU A 141 -2.78 -4.17 1.43
N THR A 142 -2.57 -4.53 2.69
CA THR A 142 -2.45 -5.92 3.13
C THR A 142 -3.72 -6.71 2.79
N THR A 143 -4.90 -6.09 2.89
CA THR A 143 -6.15 -6.72 2.45
C THR A 143 -6.12 -7.06 0.96
N ILE A 144 -5.56 -6.21 0.09
CA ILE A 144 -5.44 -6.47 -1.35
C ILE A 144 -4.40 -7.53 -1.65
N GLU A 145 -3.28 -7.52 -0.93
CA GLU A 145 -2.21 -8.50 -1.10
C GLU A 145 -2.71 -9.93 -0.89
N LEU A 146 -3.65 -10.15 0.03
CA LEU A 146 -4.31 -11.45 0.22
C LEU A 146 -5.02 -11.96 -1.06
N TYR A 147 -5.50 -11.07 -1.92
CA TYR A 147 -6.17 -11.44 -3.18
C TYR A 147 -5.21 -11.55 -4.37
N ASN A 148 -3.96 -11.07 -4.20
CA ASN A 148 -2.90 -11.14 -5.21
C ASN A 148 -2.00 -12.39 -5.04
N GLN A 149 -2.07 -13.10 -3.91
CA GLN A 149 -1.22 -14.25 -3.58
C GLN A 149 -1.55 -15.56 -4.35
N ASN A 150 -2.59 -15.56 -5.19
CA ASN A 150 -2.97 -16.72 -6.00
C ASN A 150 -2.17 -16.86 -7.30
N GLU A 151 -1.32 -15.88 -7.65
CA GLU A 151 -0.31 -16.02 -8.72
C GLU A 151 1.09 -16.22 -8.10
N PRO A 152 1.94 -17.11 -8.67
CA PRO A 152 3.31 -17.28 -8.20
C PRO A 152 4.05 -15.94 -8.27
N ASN A 153 4.62 -15.57 -7.14
CA ASN A 153 5.07 -14.22 -6.82
C ASN A 153 6.41 -13.87 -7.53
N ASP A 154 6.41 -13.76 -8.87
CA ASP A 154 7.61 -13.45 -9.67
C ASP A 154 8.22 -12.08 -9.34
N LEU A 155 7.42 -11.17 -8.78
CA LEU A 155 7.88 -9.88 -8.26
C LEU A 155 8.86 -10.03 -7.10
N SER A 156 8.60 -10.97 -6.19
CA SER A 156 9.46 -11.18 -5.03
C SER A 156 10.85 -11.66 -5.46
N MET A 157 10.93 -12.51 -6.48
CA MET A 157 12.18 -12.99 -7.07
C MET A 157 12.97 -11.87 -7.77
N ILE A 158 12.29 -11.00 -8.53
CA ILE A 158 12.96 -9.87 -9.22
C ILE A 158 13.42 -8.79 -8.24
N GLU A 159 12.63 -8.50 -7.19
CA GLU A 159 13.04 -7.57 -6.13
C GLU A 159 14.18 -8.13 -5.28
N LEU A 160 14.14 -9.43 -4.95
CA LEU A 160 15.27 -10.13 -4.32
C LEU A 160 16.51 -10.09 -5.22
N TRP A 161 16.36 -10.34 -6.53
CA TRP A 161 17.45 -10.28 -7.49
C TRP A 161 18.05 -8.88 -7.60
N ASN A 162 17.22 -7.84 -7.72
CA ASN A 162 17.70 -6.46 -7.77
C ASN A 162 18.40 -6.05 -6.47
N LYS A 163 17.87 -6.47 -5.32
CA LYS A 163 18.48 -6.19 -4.01
C LYS A 163 19.81 -6.92 -3.82
N TYR A 164 19.92 -8.17 -4.26
CA TYR A 164 21.20 -8.91 -4.24
C TYR A 164 22.21 -8.35 -5.27
N SER A 165 21.75 -7.97 -6.45
CA SER A 165 22.60 -7.44 -7.53
C SER A 165 23.15 -6.05 -7.22
N THR A 166 22.43 -5.21 -6.48
CA THR A 166 22.89 -3.85 -6.11
C THR A 166 23.78 -3.84 -4.88
N ILE A 167 23.65 -4.80 -3.96
CA ILE A 167 24.44 -4.83 -2.72
C ILE A 167 25.84 -5.40 -2.96
N ASN A 168 26.05 -6.30 -3.92
CA ASN A 168 27.38 -6.85 -4.17
C ASN A 168 27.57 -7.40 -5.62
N PRO A 169 27.77 -6.53 -6.62
CA PRO A 169 27.84 -6.94 -8.03
C PRO A 169 28.99 -7.92 -8.32
N LEU A 170 30.10 -7.81 -7.58
CA LEU A 170 31.22 -8.75 -7.66
C LEU A 170 30.86 -10.17 -7.21
N MET A 171 30.00 -10.29 -6.19
CA MET A 171 29.55 -11.58 -5.68
C MET A 171 28.56 -12.22 -6.66
N ALA A 172 27.69 -11.42 -7.29
CA ALA A 172 26.75 -11.88 -8.33
C ALA A 172 27.47 -12.42 -9.57
N VAL A 173 28.47 -11.69 -10.09
CA VAL A 173 29.33 -12.16 -11.18
C VAL A 173 30.09 -13.42 -10.77
N GLY A 174 30.60 -13.48 -9.53
CA GLY A 174 31.23 -14.67 -8.97
C GLY A 174 30.31 -15.89 -8.98
N THR A 175 29.07 -15.75 -8.52
CA THR A 175 28.08 -16.85 -8.56
C THR A 175 27.73 -17.30 -9.97
N ILE A 176 27.60 -16.37 -10.93
CA ILE A 176 27.33 -16.73 -12.33
C ILE A 176 28.52 -17.51 -12.91
N LEU A 177 29.75 -17.05 -12.67
CA LEU A 177 30.96 -17.72 -13.12
C LEU A 177 31.12 -19.10 -12.46
N LEU A 178 30.77 -19.21 -11.18
CA LEU A 178 30.85 -20.45 -10.42
C LEU A 178 29.77 -21.45 -10.88
N LEU A 179 28.54 -20.99 -11.12
CA LEU A 179 27.47 -21.79 -11.74
C LEU A 179 27.91 -22.29 -13.12
N TYR A 180 28.46 -21.40 -13.96
CA TYR A 180 28.98 -21.78 -15.28
C TYR A 180 30.11 -22.82 -15.18
N CYS A 181 31.07 -22.63 -14.28
CA CYS A 181 32.13 -23.61 -14.03
C CYS A 181 31.57 -24.93 -13.50
N THR A 182 30.58 -24.93 -12.61
CA THR A 182 29.95 -26.17 -12.12
C THR A 182 29.20 -26.90 -13.24
N THR A 183 28.51 -26.19 -14.13
CA THR A 183 27.86 -26.82 -15.29
C THR A 183 28.87 -27.41 -16.27
N LEU A 184 30.00 -26.75 -16.49
CA LEU A 184 31.09 -27.29 -17.31
C LEU A 184 31.75 -28.51 -16.66
N LEU A 185 31.94 -28.51 -15.34
CA LEU A 185 32.46 -29.66 -14.59
C LEU A 185 31.50 -30.84 -14.66
N ILE A 186 30.20 -30.63 -14.50
CA ILE A 186 29.17 -31.67 -14.63
C ILE A 186 29.17 -32.22 -16.06
N ALA A 187 29.19 -31.35 -17.08
CA ALA A 187 29.26 -31.77 -18.47
C ALA A 187 30.54 -32.58 -18.78
N TRP A 188 31.66 -32.19 -18.19
CA TRP A 188 32.93 -32.90 -18.33
C TRP A 188 32.94 -34.25 -17.61
N ILE A 189 32.34 -34.33 -16.41
CA ILE A 189 32.17 -35.59 -15.67
C ILE A 189 31.26 -36.55 -16.44
N ILE A 190 30.13 -36.07 -16.99
CA ILE A 190 29.21 -36.89 -17.80
C ILE A 190 29.90 -37.39 -19.07
N LYS A 191 30.77 -36.56 -19.68
CA LYS A 191 31.52 -36.91 -20.88
C LYS A 191 32.77 -37.78 -20.59
N SER A 192 33.15 -37.95 -19.33
CA SER A 192 34.29 -38.76 -18.94
C SER A 192 33.99 -40.25 -19.16
N ASP A 193 34.93 -40.96 -19.78
CA ASP A 193 34.82 -42.39 -20.10
C ASP A 193 34.57 -43.25 -18.85
N VAL A 194 35.03 -42.78 -17.68
CA VAL A 194 34.82 -43.45 -16.39
C VAL A 194 33.35 -43.42 -15.96
N PHE A 195 32.66 -42.29 -16.19
CA PHE A 195 31.24 -42.15 -15.87
C PHE A 195 30.36 -42.88 -16.90
N GLN A 196 30.78 -42.88 -18.17
CA GLN A 196 30.14 -43.67 -19.22
C GLN A 196 30.25 -45.18 -18.97
N GLN A 197 31.42 -45.67 -18.53
CA GLN A 197 31.59 -47.07 -18.11
C GLN A 197 30.72 -47.42 -16.89
N TYR A 198 30.64 -46.54 -15.90
CA TYR A 198 29.80 -46.75 -14.71
C TYR A 198 28.30 -46.80 -15.05
N ILE A 199 27.85 -45.95 -15.99
CA ILE A 199 26.47 -45.99 -16.51
C ILE A 199 26.20 -47.27 -17.31
N GLN A 200 27.17 -47.75 -18.09
CA GLN A 200 27.08 -49.01 -18.83
C GLN A 200 27.01 -50.23 -17.89
N GLU A 201 27.76 -50.24 -16.78
CA GLU A 201 27.68 -51.30 -15.76
C GLU A 201 26.34 -51.33 -15.01
N ILE A 202 25.68 -50.18 -14.86
CA ILE A 202 24.34 -50.06 -14.24
C ILE A 202 23.21 -50.38 -15.25
N GLY A 203 23.54 -50.74 -16.48
CA GLY A 203 22.60 -51.22 -17.49
C GLY A 203 21.85 -50.12 -18.25
N TRP A 204 22.26 -48.86 -18.14
CA TRP A 204 21.74 -47.78 -18.95
C TRP A 204 22.61 -47.59 -20.19
N SER A 205 22.40 -48.42 -21.22
CA SER A 205 22.95 -48.11 -22.54
C SER A 205 22.21 -46.90 -23.13
N VAL A 206 22.87 -45.75 -23.22
CA VAL A 206 22.41 -44.65 -24.09
C VAL A 206 22.66 -45.09 -25.53
N GLY A 207 21.70 -45.80 -26.12
CA GLY A 207 21.82 -46.32 -27.48
C GLY A 207 20.72 -47.30 -27.88
N ALA A 208 19.50 -46.79 -28.08
CA ALA A 208 18.57 -47.22 -29.15
C ALA A 208 17.28 -46.36 -29.06
N GLY A 209 17.23 -45.31 -29.88
CA GLY A 209 16.10 -44.39 -30.02
C GLY A 209 16.53 -43.10 -30.68
#